data_AF-A0A3M1SMW6-F1
#
_entry.id   AF-A0A3M1SMW6-F1
#
_cell.length_a   1.000
_cell.length_b   1.000
_cell.length_c   1.000
_cell.angle_alpha   90.00
_cell.angle_beta   90.00
_cell.angle_gamma   90.00
#
_symmetry.space_group_name_H-M   'P 1'
#
loop_
_entity.id
_entity.type
_entity.pdbx_description
1 polymer ?
#
loop_
_entity_poly.entity_id
_entity_poly.type
_entity_poly.pdbx_seq_one_letter_code
_entity_poly.pdbx_strand_id
1 'polypeptide(L)'
;MSVSSSGTAVLRGILNVAGGNTTYQNNMIRLGIDADGNSVTGPYDIAGYAETDGSNNFYHNTIYIGGSSGTSNAFTNALLSSVSSNPRNFINNALINDRSISGGSGANLAATFTGTIPNPSGLTSNYNFYYSQNANTLIRNGSTNYSLSAWQTASGNQDGNSFQASSVAQFNLVNPTGDANTVDLHIANTGQTILEQTGTPISSVTDDFDGQLRANFTPVDIGADAGNFTQLDVFPPVITYTPLNNTTSTSNRNLSVTITDFTGIASGTLAPRIYYRKGTSGSYVSTQCTGTQPNYTCTIDYSSVGGVAAGDTIQYFVVAQDTLGNLSANPANGFAGTDVNNITSPPTNPNQYSILQTFSGTLNVGSSEPITSLTNAGGLFEQLNNGALVGNLTVIITSDLTNETGTNPLNQLVEEGSGAGTYTITIQPSGARTIEFTATGAGIRLTGAD
;
A
#
# COMPACT_ATOMS: atom_id res chain seq x y z
N MET A 1 -24.99 -4.66 -31.17
CA MET A 1 -24.16 -4.99 -32.36
C MET A 1 -24.17 -6.51 -32.50
N SER A 2 -24.57 -7.07 -33.64
CA SER A 2 -24.54 -8.52 -33.89
C SER A 2 -23.43 -8.85 -34.90
N VAL A 3 -22.75 -9.98 -34.71
CA VAL A 3 -21.70 -10.47 -35.62
C VAL A 3 -21.93 -11.96 -35.88
N SER A 4 -21.78 -12.35 -37.14
CA SER A 4 -21.77 -13.75 -37.57
C SER A 4 -20.55 -13.98 -38.44
N SER A 5 -19.68 -14.91 -38.07
CA SER A 5 -18.50 -15.25 -38.88
C SER A 5 -18.16 -16.73 -38.77
N SER A 6 -17.46 -17.28 -39.77
CA SER A 6 -16.94 -18.65 -39.76
C SER A 6 -15.60 -18.80 -39.04
N GLY A 7 -15.09 -17.76 -38.36
CA GLY A 7 -13.78 -17.73 -37.70
C GLY A 7 -13.72 -16.72 -36.54
N THR A 8 -12.53 -16.21 -36.23
CA THR A 8 -12.39 -15.10 -35.26
C THR A 8 -12.77 -13.78 -35.94
N ALA A 9 -13.88 -13.20 -35.50
CA ALA A 9 -14.29 -11.84 -35.87
C ALA A 9 -13.81 -10.80 -34.85
N VAL A 10 -13.70 -9.56 -35.30
CA VAL A 10 -13.31 -8.41 -34.48
C VAL A 10 -14.53 -7.53 -34.22
N LEU A 11 -14.77 -7.20 -32.96
CA LEU A 11 -15.77 -6.25 -32.50
C LEU A 11 -15.06 -5.10 -31.78
N ARG A 12 -15.34 -3.86 -32.19
CA ARG A 12 -14.82 -2.64 -31.56
C ARG A 12 -15.96 -1.68 -31.28
N GLY A 13 -15.99 -1.08 -30.09
CA GLY A 13 -16.89 0.03 -29.78
C GLY A 13 -16.34 1.31 -30.41
N ILE A 14 -15.18 1.74 -29.93
CA ILE A 14 -14.36 2.81 -30.51
C ILE A 14 -13.03 2.19 -30.97
N LEU A 15 -12.63 2.49 -32.21
CA LEU A 15 -11.34 2.11 -32.76
C LEU A 15 -10.59 3.36 -33.24
N ASN A 16 -9.49 3.71 -32.58
CA ASN A 16 -8.57 4.73 -33.04
C ASN A 16 -7.38 4.12 -33.77
N VAL A 17 -7.27 4.38 -35.07
CA VAL A 17 -6.14 3.96 -35.91
C VAL A 17 -5.35 5.14 -36.48
N ALA A 18 -5.76 6.36 -36.16
CA ALA A 18 -5.15 7.58 -36.69
C ALA A 18 -4.23 8.23 -35.66
N GLY A 19 -3.15 8.84 -36.15
CA GLY A 19 -2.30 9.70 -35.34
C GLY A 19 -2.97 11.02 -34.94
N GLY A 20 -2.29 11.81 -34.12
CA GLY A 20 -2.78 13.09 -33.60
C GLY A 20 -3.27 13.02 -32.16
N ASN A 21 -3.80 14.14 -31.67
CA ASN A 21 -4.26 14.28 -30.28
C ASN A 21 -5.79 14.15 -30.23
N THR A 22 -6.30 13.11 -29.61
CA THR A 22 -7.76 12.85 -29.57
C THR A 22 -8.23 12.64 -28.13
N THR A 23 -9.38 13.22 -27.79
CA THR A 23 -10.04 12.98 -26.50
C THR A 23 -11.35 12.24 -26.71
N TYR A 24 -11.52 11.15 -25.97
CA TYR A 24 -12.73 10.33 -25.92
C TYR A 24 -13.25 10.38 -24.49
N GLN A 25 -14.41 10.98 -24.29
CA GLN A 25 -14.92 11.21 -22.95
C GLN A 25 -16.42 10.95 -22.84
N ASN A 26 -16.88 10.58 -21.63
CA ASN A 26 -18.29 10.35 -21.32
C ASN A 26 -18.96 9.38 -22.30
N ASN A 27 -18.29 8.34 -22.78
CA ASN A 27 -18.93 7.35 -23.65
C ASN A 27 -19.48 6.20 -22.81
N MET A 28 -20.71 5.77 -23.11
CA MET A 28 -21.28 4.51 -22.64
C MET A 28 -21.22 3.48 -23.76
N ILE A 29 -20.48 2.38 -23.56
CA ILE A 29 -20.25 1.36 -24.60
C ILE A 29 -20.62 -0.01 -24.06
N ARG A 30 -21.60 -0.68 -24.71
CA ARG A 30 -21.96 -2.07 -24.43
C ARG A 30 -21.61 -3.02 -25.58
N LEU A 31 -20.82 -4.06 -25.31
CA LEU A 31 -20.48 -5.13 -26.26
C LEU A 31 -20.69 -6.54 -25.68
N GLY A 32 -20.60 -7.55 -26.54
CA GLY A 32 -20.72 -8.96 -26.15
C GLY A 32 -22.15 -9.47 -25.93
N ILE A 33 -23.14 -8.58 -26.07
CA ILE A 33 -24.58 -8.85 -25.98
C ILE A 33 -25.25 -8.29 -27.25
N ASP A 34 -26.20 -9.03 -27.81
CA ASP A 34 -26.92 -8.66 -29.02
C ASP A 34 -28.12 -7.75 -28.74
N ALA A 35 -28.90 -7.43 -29.79
CA ALA A 35 -30.03 -6.50 -29.68
C ALA A 35 -31.19 -7.06 -28.84
N ASP A 36 -31.28 -8.37 -28.66
CA ASP A 36 -32.33 -9.04 -27.88
C ASP A 36 -31.89 -9.30 -26.42
N GLY A 37 -30.71 -8.80 -26.02
CA GLY A 37 -30.15 -9.04 -24.69
C GLY A 37 -29.45 -10.40 -24.54
N ASN A 38 -29.27 -11.15 -25.63
CA ASN A 38 -28.63 -12.47 -25.58
C ASN A 38 -27.12 -12.35 -25.69
N SER A 39 -26.40 -13.34 -25.13
CA SER A 39 -24.95 -13.44 -25.29
C SER A 39 -24.57 -13.61 -26.76
N VAL A 40 -23.70 -12.75 -27.25
CA VAL A 40 -22.98 -13.00 -28.50
C VAL A 40 -21.99 -14.12 -28.23
N THR A 41 -22.19 -15.30 -28.82
CA THR A 41 -21.33 -16.48 -28.60
C THR A 41 -20.30 -16.67 -29.73
N GLY A 42 -19.14 -17.25 -29.41
CA GLY A 42 -18.07 -17.51 -30.38
C GLY A 42 -16.73 -16.86 -30.02
N PRO A 43 -15.64 -17.24 -30.72
CA PRO A 43 -14.28 -16.82 -30.42
C PRO A 43 -13.97 -15.45 -31.04
N TYR A 44 -14.69 -14.42 -30.60
CA TYR A 44 -14.53 -13.06 -31.10
C TYR A 44 -13.53 -12.26 -30.28
N ASP A 45 -12.69 -11.50 -30.97
CA ASP A 45 -11.85 -10.47 -30.36
C ASP A 45 -12.71 -9.21 -30.17
N ILE A 46 -13.05 -8.90 -28.91
CA ILE A 46 -13.92 -7.79 -28.55
C ILE A 46 -13.10 -6.74 -27.81
N ALA A 47 -13.19 -5.47 -28.22
CA ALA A 47 -12.69 -4.38 -27.40
C ALA A 47 -13.68 -3.21 -27.33
N GLY A 48 -13.93 -2.70 -26.13
CA GLY A 48 -14.79 -1.51 -25.94
C GLY A 48 -14.15 -0.28 -26.55
N TYR A 49 -12.92 0.00 -26.12
CA TYR A 49 -12.02 0.95 -26.76
C TYR A 49 -10.76 0.22 -27.24
N ALA A 50 -10.33 0.50 -28.47
CA ALA A 50 -9.04 0.07 -28.98
C ALA A 50 -8.30 1.21 -29.66
N GLU A 51 -6.99 1.26 -29.47
CA GLU A 51 -6.10 2.18 -30.17
C GLU A 51 -4.83 1.50 -30.67
N THR A 52 -4.34 1.95 -31.81
CA THR A 52 -3.06 1.51 -32.39
C THR A 52 -2.08 2.65 -32.67
N ASP A 53 -2.52 3.89 -32.59
CA ASP A 53 -1.68 5.09 -32.78
C ASP A 53 -2.27 6.32 -32.06
N GLY A 54 -1.59 7.45 -32.14
CA GLY A 54 -2.03 8.74 -31.61
C GLY A 54 -1.58 9.03 -30.18
N SER A 55 -1.90 10.24 -29.73
CA SER A 55 -1.78 10.68 -28.34
C SER A 55 -3.18 10.88 -27.78
N ASN A 56 -3.65 9.96 -26.94
CA ASN A 56 -5.08 9.85 -26.67
C ASN A 56 -5.42 10.09 -25.21
N ASN A 57 -6.49 10.84 -24.99
CA ASN A 57 -7.11 11.02 -23.69
C ASN A 57 -8.41 10.22 -23.68
N PHE A 58 -8.62 9.43 -22.63
CA PHE A 58 -9.79 8.59 -22.44
C PHE A 58 -10.30 8.83 -21.02
N TYR A 59 -11.36 9.62 -20.89
CA TYR A 59 -11.81 10.17 -19.61
C TYR A 59 -13.26 9.85 -19.32
N HIS A 60 -13.58 9.40 -18.10
CA HIS A 60 -14.97 9.26 -17.69
C HIS A 60 -15.80 8.39 -18.63
N ASN A 61 -15.27 7.28 -19.16
CA ASN A 61 -16.06 6.40 -20.01
C ASN A 61 -16.56 5.19 -19.20
N THR A 62 -17.78 4.74 -19.49
CA THR A 62 -18.32 3.47 -18.97
C THR A 62 -18.34 2.44 -20.10
N ILE A 63 -17.49 1.43 -19.99
CA ILE A 63 -17.44 0.31 -20.92
C ILE A 63 -17.92 -0.94 -20.20
N TYR A 64 -18.93 -1.59 -20.75
CA TYR A 64 -19.42 -2.89 -20.30
C TYR A 64 -19.32 -3.92 -21.43
N ILE A 65 -18.51 -4.95 -21.23
CA ILE A 65 -18.48 -6.15 -22.10
C ILE A 65 -19.09 -7.30 -21.31
N GLY A 66 -20.24 -7.78 -21.77
CA GLY A 66 -20.98 -8.86 -21.10
C GLY A 66 -21.13 -10.12 -21.93
N GLY A 67 -22.04 -10.98 -21.46
CA GLY A 67 -22.41 -12.24 -22.09
C GLY A 67 -21.39 -13.36 -21.90
N SER A 68 -21.52 -14.43 -22.69
CA SER A 68 -20.62 -15.59 -22.65
C SER A 68 -19.99 -15.86 -24.01
N SER A 69 -18.68 -16.14 -24.03
CA SER A 69 -18.00 -16.64 -25.23
C SER A 69 -18.16 -18.15 -25.45
N GLY A 70 -18.69 -18.90 -24.46
CA GLY A 70 -18.56 -20.35 -24.44
C GLY A 70 -17.09 -20.78 -24.38
N THR A 71 -16.71 -21.82 -25.13
CA THR A 71 -15.31 -22.24 -25.29
C THR A 71 -14.60 -21.34 -26.32
N SER A 72 -13.55 -20.61 -25.90
CA SER A 72 -12.87 -19.62 -26.74
C SER A 72 -11.38 -19.52 -26.45
N ASN A 73 -10.58 -19.23 -27.49
CA ASN A 73 -9.17 -18.85 -27.34
C ASN A 73 -8.94 -17.34 -27.58
N ALA A 74 -10.02 -16.59 -27.85
CA ALA A 74 -9.95 -15.16 -28.13
C ALA A 74 -9.87 -14.34 -26.84
N PHE A 75 -9.25 -13.16 -26.95
CA PHE A 75 -9.18 -12.20 -25.87
C PHE A 75 -10.27 -11.15 -26.03
N THR A 76 -10.85 -10.71 -24.92
CA THR A 76 -11.73 -9.53 -24.90
C THR A 76 -11.22 -8.50 -23.90
N ASN A 77 -11.42 -7.22 -24.19
CA ASN A 77 -10.78 -6.12 -23.48
C ASN A 77 -11.74 -4.94 -23.32
N ALA A 78 -12.06 -4.47 -22.10
CA ALA A 78 -12.79 -3.20 -22.03
C ALA A 78 -11.94 -2.07 -22.63
N LEU A 79 -10.65 -2.04 -22.29
CA LEU A 79 -9.63 -1.16 -22.90
C LEU A 79 -8.50 -1.97 -23.58
N LEU A 80 -8.18 -1.68 -24.84
CA LEU A 80 -7.04 -2.25 -25.57
C LEU A 80 -6.13 -1.14 -26.14
N SER A 81 -4.99 -0.90 -25.49
CA SER A 81 -3.98 0.03 -25.98
C SER A 81 -2.82 -0.71 -26.62
N SER A 82 -2.68 -0.58 -27.95
CA SER A 82 -1.56 -1.14 -28.71
C SER A 82 -0.46 -0.12 -29.00
N VAL A 83 -0.50 1.04 -28.34
CA VAL A 83 0.53 2.09 -28.44
C VAL A 83 1.53 1.92 -27.29
N SER A 84 2.83 2.03 -27.59
CA SER A 84 3.91 1.76 -26.62
C SER A 84 4.76 2.99 -26.25
N SER A 85 4.60 4.12 -26.95
CA SER A 85 5.50 5.28 -26.82
C SER A 85 4.83 6.64 -26.69
N ASN A 86 3.66 6.84 -27.30
CA ASN A 86 3.01 8.15 -27.33
C ASN A 86 2.30 8.46 -25.99
N PRO A 87 2.07 9.74 -25.64
CA PRO A 87 1.27 10.10 -24.48
C PRO A 87 -0.17 9.56 -24.55
N ARG A 88 -0.62 8.91 -23.48
CA ARG A 88 -1.95 8.34 -23.33
C ARG A 88 -2.43 8.54 -21.91
N ASN A 89 -3.60 9.12 -21.73
CA ASN A 89 -4.19 9.32 -20.42
C ASN A 89 -5.51 8.55 -20.31
N PHE A 90 -5.55 7.51 -19.48
CA PHE A 90 -6.75 6.74 -19.15
C PHE A 90 -7.12 7.07 -17.70
N ILE A 91 -8.11 7.96 -17.48
CA ILE A 91 -8.46 8.46 -16.14
C ILE A 91 -9.98 8.41 -15.92
N ASN A 92 -10.45 8.03 -14.72
CA ASN A 92 -11.86 7.98 -14.35
C ASN A 92 -12.73 7.07 -15.21
N ASN A 93 -12.20 6.01 -15.82
CA ASN A 93 -13.01 5.10 -16.64
C ASN A 93 -13.54 3.92 -15.82
N ALA A 94 -14.79 3.55 -16.04
CA ALA A 94 -15.35 2.28 -15.61
C ALA A 94 -15.12 1.22 -16.71
N LEU A 95 -14.11 0.37 -16.52
CA LEU A 95 -13.65 -0.63 -17.48
C LEU A 95 -14.11 -2.03 -17.04
N ILE A 96 -15.30 -2.41 -17.50
CA ILE A 96 -16.01 -3.60 -17.05
C ILE A 96 -16.00 -4.66 -18.15
N ASN A 97 -15.33 -5.77 -17.89
CA ASN A 97 -15.40 -6.96 -18.72
C ASN A 97 -15.98 -8.13 -17.93
N ASP A 98 -17.31 -8.10 -17.78
CA ASP A 98 -18.13 -9.13 -17.15
C ASP A 98 -18.43 -10.32 -18.09
N ARG A 99 -17.65 -10.47 -19.16
CA ARG A 99 -17.83 -11.59 -20.06
C ARG A 99 -17.35 -12.89 -19.40
N SER A 100 -18.13 -13.95 -19.54
CA SER A 100 -17.76 -15.30 -19.10
C SER A 100 -17.13 -16.12 -20.23
N ILE A 101 -16.27 -17.06 -19.86
CA ILE A 101 -15.66 -18.05 -20.75
C ILE A 101 -15.76 -19.42 -20.06
N SER A 102 -16.32 -20.41 -20.74
CA SER A 102 -16.57 -21.74 -20.15
C SER A 102 -15.48 -22.77 -20.48
N GLY A 103 -14.49 -22.40 -21.31
CA GLY A 103 -13.35 -23.24 -21.66
C GLY A 103 -12.44 -22.58 -22.71
N GLY A 104 -11.26 -23.17 -22.96
CA GLY A 104 -10.24 -22.62 -23.87
C GLY A 104 -9.17 -21.79 -23.16
N SER A 105 -8.31 -21.12 -23.93
CA SER A 105 -7.15 -20.35 -23.43
C SER A 105 -7.32 -18.83 -23.51
N GLY A 106 -8.50 -18.35 -23.92
CA GLY A 106 -8.81 -16.92 -23.99
C GLY A 106 -8.88 -16.27 -22.61
N ALA A 107 -8.88 -14.93 -22.58
CA ALA A 107 -9.09 -14.17 -21.35
C ALA A 107 -9.96 -12.94 -21.59
N ASN A 108 -10.75 -12.59 -20.57
CA ASN A 108 -11.61 -11.41 -20.55
C ASN A 108 -10.97 -10.40 -19.58
N LEU A 109 -10.32 -9.39 -20.15
CA LEU A 109 -9.49 -8.43 -19.45
C LEU A 109 -10.24 -7.09 -19.33
N ALA A 110 -10.05 -6.39 -18.21
CA ALA A 110 -10.53 -5.02 -18.06
C ALA A 110 -9.65 -4.07 -18.89
N ALA A 111 -8.33 -4.27 -18.88
CA ALA A 111 -7.41 -3.50 -19.71
C ALA A 111 -6.24 -4.34 -20.23
N THR A 112 -5.79 -4.01 -21.45
CA THR A 112 -4.57 -4.52 -22.04
C THR A 112 -3.71 -3.37 -22.55
N PHE A 113 -2.44 -3.35 -22.15
CA PHE A 113 -1.42 -2.43 -22.62
C PHE A 113 -0.33 -3.20 -23.36
N THR A 114 0.11 -2.73 -24.53
CA THR A 114 1.29 -3.30 -25.18
C THR A 114 2.58 -2.82 -24.51
N GLY A 115 3.70 -3.49 -24.79
CA GLY A 115 5.02 -3.15 -24.24
C GLY A 115 5.74 -4.36 -23.68
N THR A 116 7.06 -4.23 -23.52
CA THR A 116 7.94 -5.26 -22.94
C THR A 116 8.29 -4.99 -21.48
N ILE A 117 7.90 -3.82 -20.95
CA ILE A 117 8.06 -3.42 -19.56
C ILE A 117 6.69 -2.95 -19.02
N PRO A 118 6.37 -3.26 -17.74
CA PRO A 118 5.23 -2.66 -17.07
C PRO A 118 5.30 -1.14 -17.13
N ASN A 119 4.13 -0.49 -17.30
CA ASN A 119 4.02 0.94 -17.56
C ASN A 119 4.84 1.40 -18.80
N PRO A 120 4.42 1.01 -20.02
CA PRO A 120 5.08 1.43 -21.26
C PRO A 120 5.11 2.96 -21.38
N SER A 121 6.15 3.49 -22.04
CA SER A 121 6.36 4.92 -22.19
C SER A 121 5.11 5.68 -22.68
N GLY A 122 4.85 6.82 -22.06
CA GLY A 122 3.71 7.68 -22.36
C GLY A 122 2.37 7.21 -21.79
N LEU A 123 2.27 6.03 -21.18
CA LEU A 123 1.06 5.62 -20.46
C LEU A 123 0.90 6.45 -19.18
N THR A 124 -0.31 6.95 -18.94
CA THR A 124 -0.78 7.47 -17.66
C THR A 124 -2.16 6.88 -17.40
N SER A 125 -2.20 5.87 -16.54
CA SER A 125 -3.44 5.20 -16.09
C SER A 125 -3.59 5.43 -14.60
N ASN A 126 -4.70 6.01 -14.15
CA ASN A 126 -5.01 6.19 -12.73
C ASN A 126 -6.50 6.49 -12.51
N TYR A 127 -7.00 6.32 -11.28
CA TYR A 127 -8.42 6.52 -10.95
C TYR A 127 -9.37 5.79 -11.90
N ASN A 128 -9.01 4.61 -12.39
CA ASN A 128 -9.90 3.77 -13.17
C ASN A 128 -10.52 2.70 -12.27
N PHE A 129 -11.75 2.34 -12.62
CA PHE A 129 -12.40 1.16 -12.09
C PHE A 129 -12.19 -0.01 -13.05
N TYR A 130 -11.77 -1.15 -12.52
CA TYR A 130 -11.55 -2.36 -13.30
C TYR A 130 -12.44 -3.51 -12.81
N TYR A 131 -13.02 -4.26 -13.76
CA TYR A 131 -13.68 -5.52 -13.44
C TYR A 131 -13.42 -6.58 -14.52
N SER A 132 -13.08 -7.78 -14.06
CA SER A 132 -13.22 -9.01 -14.84
C SER A 132 -13.68 -10.15 -13.92
N GLN A 133 -14.28 -11.20 -14.48
CA GLN A 133 -14.70 -12.36 -13.69
C GLN A 133 -13.52 -13.11 -13.02
N ASN A 134 -12.27 -12.85 -13.46
CA ASN A 134 -11.07 -13.39 -12.85
C ASN A 134 -10.11 -12.27 -12.42
N ALA A 135 -10.16 -11.93 -11.14
CA ALA A 135 -9.36 -10.85 -10.53
C ALA A 135 -7.83 -11.04 -10.66
N ASN A 136 -7.34 -12.25 -10.97
CA ASN A 136 -5.91 -12.49 -11.21
C ASN A 136 -5.48 -12.20 -12.66
N THR A 137 -6.45 -12.09 -13.57
CA THR A 137 -6.26 -11.73 -14.98
C THR A 137 -7.14 -10.52 -15.27
N LEU A 138 -6.85 -9.42 -14.59
CA LEU A 138 -7.61 -8.18 -14.70
C LEU A 138 -6.99 -7.25 -15.75
N ILE A 139 -5.68 -7.04 -15.61
CA ILE A 139 -4.89 -6.17 -16.48
C ILE A 139 -3.80 -7.02 -17.13
N ARG A 140 -3.57 -6.82 -18.42
CA ARG A 140 -2.47 -7.45 -19.15
C ARG A 140 -1.50 -6.41 -19.66
N ASN A 141 -0.21 -6.65 -19.49
CA ASN A 141 0.84 -5.91 -20.19
C ASN A 141 1.73 -6.87 -20.97
N GLY A 142 1.79 -6.68 -22.30
CA GLY A 142 2.47 -7.62 -23.19
C GLY A 142 1.89 -9.04 -23.07
N SER A 143 2.67 -9.99 -22.54
CA SER A 143 2.23 -11.37 -22.27
C SER A 143 1.87 -11.65 -20.81
N THR A 144 2.06 -10.69 -19.90
CA THR A 144 1.89 -10.89 -18.47
C THR A 144 0.53 -10.39 -17.99
N ASN A 145 -0.16 -11.22 -17.22
CA ASN A 145 -1.41 -10.85 -16.55
C ASN A 145 -1.13 -10.42 -15.11
N TYR A 146 -1.90 -9.47 -14.63
CA TYR A 146 -1.78 -8.89 -13.30
C TYR A 146 -3.16 -8.87 -12.61
N SER A 147 -3.16 -9.14 -11.31
CA SER A 147 -4.16 -8.57 -10.41
C SER A 147 -3.95 -7.08 -10.27
N LEU A 148 -4.93 -6.34 -9.76
CA LEU A 148 -4.77 -4.90 -9.58
C LEU A 148 -3.57 -4.54 -8.69
N SER A 149 -3.41 -5.19 -7.54
CA SER A 149 -2.30 -4.91 -6.60
C SER A 149 -0.93 -5.20 -7.22
N ALA A 150 -0.84 -6.27 -8.02
CA ALA A 150 0.38 -6.61 -8.75
C ALA A 150 0.68 -5.57 -9.84
N TRP A 151 -0.35 -5.07 -10.54
CA TRP A 151 -0.19 -4.01 -11.54
C TRP A 151 0.22 -2.67 -10.92
N GLN A 152 -0.39 -2.27 -9.80
CA GLN A 152 -0.01 -1.06 -9.06
C GLN A 152 1.46 -1.11 -8.65
N THR A 153 1.92 -2.26 -8.16
CA THR A 153 3.34 -2.46 -7.84
C THR A 153 4.21 -2.39 -9.10
N ALA A 154 3.86 -3.15 -10.14
CA ALA A 154 4.66 -3.27 -11.35
C ALA A 154 4.75 -1.95 -12.14
N SER A 155 3.69 -1.15 -12.14
CA SER A 155 3.62 0.15 -12.83
C SER A 155 4.36 1.29 -12.12
N GLY A 156 5.02 1.00 -10.99
CA GLY A 156 5.67 2.04 -10.16
C GLY A 156 4.67 2.90 -9.40
N ASN A 157 3.51 2.33 -9.05
CA ASN A 157 2.38 2.98 -8.38
C ASN A 157 1.74 4.14 -9.15
N GLN A 158 1.93 4.20 -10.48
CA GLN A 158 1.25 5.19 -11.32
C GLN A 158 -0.28 5.02 -11.25
N ASP A 159 -0.75 3.79 -11.25
CA ASP A 159 -2.17 3.41 -11.21
C ASP A 159 -2.70 3.24 -9.77
N GLY A 160 -2.05 3.92 -8.82
CA GLY A 160 -2.20 3.68 -7.38
C GLY A 160 -3.56 4.04 -6.79
N ASN A 161 -4.36 4.87 -7.47
CA ASN A 161 -5.71 5.25 -7.02
C ASN A 161 -6.81 4.47 -7.76
N SER A 162 -6.46 3.58 -8.67
CA SER A 162 -7.43 2.69 -9.29
C SER A 162 -7.85 1.57 -8.35
N PHE A 163 -9.03 1.01 -8.60
CA PHE A 163 -9.61 -0.03 -7.76
C PHE A 163 -10.40 -1.04 -8.60
N GLN A 164 -10.73 -2.17 -7.99
CA GLN A 164 -11.46 -3.26 -8.63
C GLN A 164 -12.68 -3.64 -7.81
N ALA A 165 -13.76 -4.03 -8.49
CA ALA A 165 -14.87 -4.72 -7.83
C ALA A 165 -14.58 -6.22 -7.70
N SER A 166 -15.08 -6.83 -6.64
CA SER A 166 -15.11 -8.27 -6.43
C SER A 166 -16.38 -8.92 -7.02
N SER A 167 -17.42 -8.14 -7.30
CA SER A 167 -18.66 -8.63 -7.91
C SER A 167 -19.40 -7.56 -8.71
N VAL A 168 -20.27 -8.00 -9.61
CA VAL A 168 -21.09 -7.13 -10.45
C VAL A 168 -22.05 -6.24 -9.67
N ALA A 169 -22.45 -6.63 -8.45
CA ALA A 169 -23.35 -5.84 -7.63
C ALA A 169 -22.73 -4.51 -7.17
N GLN A 170 -21.39 -4.42 -7.13
CA GLN A 170 -20.70 -3.25 -6.57
C GLN A 170 -20.70 -2.03 -7.51
N PHE A 171 -20.77 -2.22 -8.84
CA PHE A 171 -20.84 -1.09 -9.77
C PHE A 171 -22.28 -0.58 -9.97
N ASN A 172 -23.28 -1.40 -9.64
CA ASN A 172 -24.70 -1.04 -9.59
C ASN A 172 -25.22 -0.27 -10.82
N LEU A 173 -24.99 -0.81 -12.02
CA LEU A 173 -25.54 -0.24 -13.26
C LEU A 173 -27.02 -0.64 -13.45
N VAL A 174 -27.84 0.23 -14.03
CA VAL A 174 -29.31 0.06 -14.12
C VAL A 174 -29.72 -1.24 -14.85
N ASN A 175 -29.27 -1.44 -16.09
CA ASN A 175 -29.60 -2.63 -16.88
C ASN A 175 -28.55 -2.93 -17.96
N PRO A 176 -27.31 -3.32 -17.57
CA PRO A 176 -26.20 -3.44 -18.52
C PRO A 176 -26.37 -4.59 -19.53
N THR A 177 -27.23 -5.57 -19.23
CA THR A 177 -27.53 -6.72 -20.08
C THR A 177 -28.86 -6.62 -20.82
N GLY A 178 -29.56 -5.48 -20.72
CA GLY A 178 -30.86 -5.27 -21.35
C GLY A 178 -30.83 -5.45 -22.87
N ASP A 179 -32.01 -5.61 -23.47
CA ASP A 179 -32.17 -5.57 -24.92
C ASP A 179 -31.90 -4.14 -25.45
N ALA A 180 -31.99 -3.95 -26.77
CA ALA A 180 -31.73 -2.66 -27.40
C ALA A 180 -32.68 -1.52 -26.95
N ASN A 181 -33.81 -1.85 -26.32
CA ASN A 181 -34.78 -0.86 -25.82
C ASN A 181 -34.61 -0.56 -24.34
N THR A 182 -33.96 -1.45 -23.59
CA THR A 182 -33.89 -1.41 -22.12
C THR A 182 -32.47 -1.35 -21.58
N VAL A 183 -31.45 -1.53 -22.43
CA VAL A 183 -30.04 -1.40 -22.06
C VAL A 183 -29.77 -0.04 -21.43
N ASP A 184 -29.13 -0.07 -20.26
CA ASP A 184 -28.81 1.14 -19.51
C ASP A 184 -27.51 0.95 -18.71
N LEU A 185 -26.53 1.81 -18.98
CA LEU A 185 -25.22 1.85 -18.32
C LEU A 185 -25.07 3.04 -17.37
N HIS A 186 -26.15 3.75 -17.04
CA HIS A 186 -26.16 4.70 -15.94
C HIS A 186 -26.02 3.96 -14.61
N ILE A 187 -25.53 4.67 -13.61
CA ILE A 187 -25.48 4.19 -12.23
C ILE A 187 -26.91 4.23 -11.69
N ALA A 188 -27.33 3.15 -11.01
CA ALA A 188 -28.67 3.08 -10.47
C ALA A 188 -28.83 4.03 -9.27
N ASN A 189 -29.92 4.83 -9.29
CA ASN A 189 -30.28 5.76 -8.21
C ASN A 189 -30.69 5.10 -6.88
N THR A 190 -30.75 3.77 -6.84
CA THR A 190 -31.08 3.00 -5.63
C THR A 190 -29.98 1.97 -5.37
N GLY A 191 -29.61 1.79 -4.10
CA GLY A 191 -28.49 0.93 -3.72
C GLY A 191 -27.18 1.72 -3.62
N GLN A 192 -26.09 1.00 -3.33
CA GLN A 192 -24.75 1.59 -3.21
C GLN A 192 -23.91 1.27 -4.44
N THR A 193 -23.03 2.18 -4.84
CA THR A 193 -22.07 1.94 -5.94
C THR A 193 -20.66 2.34 -5.53
N ILE A 194 -19.68 1.55 -5.96
CA ILE A 194 -18.26 1.84 -5.79
C ILE A 194 -17.77 2.94 -6.75
N LEU A 195 -18.56 3.28 -7.77
CA LEU A 195 -18.23 4.29 -8.77
C LEU A 195 -18.44 5.73 -8.27
N GLU A 196 -19.26 5.89 -7.23
CA GLU A 196 -19.56 7.17 -6.57
C GLU A 196 -18.35 7.69 -5.77
N GLN A 197 -17.99 8.96 -5.94
CA GLN A 197 -16.99 9.67 -5.14
C GLN A 197 -15.56 9.09 -5.12
N THR A 198 -15.20 8.29 -6.13
CA THR A 198 -13.89 7.61 -6.21
C THR A 198 -13.01 8.09 -7.37
N GLY A 199 -13.46 9.08 -8.13
CA GLY A 199 -12.72 9.69 -9.24
C GLY A 199 -11.89 10.92 -8.85
N THR A 200 -11.31 11.57 -9.86
CA THR A 200 -10.54 12.81 -9.71
C THR A 200 -11.02 13.91 -10.68
N PRO A 201 -11.05 15.20 -10.32
CA PRO A 201 -11.50 16.25 -11.25
C PRO A 201 -10.62 16.35 -12.50
N ILE A 202 -11.25 16.37 -13.69
CA ILE A 202 -10.59 16.63 -14.97
C ILE A 202 -11.16 17.93 -15.55
N SER A 203 -10.41 19.01 -15.45
CA SER A 203 -10.88 20.37 -15.80
C SER A 203 -11.44 20.53 -17.23
N SER A 204 -11.01 19.69 -18.17
CA SER A 204 -11.49 19.71 -19.56
C SER A 204 -12.79 18.91 -19.79
N VAL A 205 -13.27 18.16 -18.81
CA VAL A 205 -14.50 17.37 -18.89
C VAL A 205 -15.49 17.94 -17.86
N THR A 206 -16.31 18.89 -18.30
CA THR A 206 -17.21 19.64 -17.42
C THR A 206 -18.55 18.96 -17.19
N ASP A 207 -19.06 18.27 -18.21
CA ASP A 207 -20.37 17.63 -18.17
C ASP A 207 -20.23 16.10 -18.21
N ASP A 208 -21.31 15.37 -17.92
CA ASP A 208 -21.41 13.91 -18.01
C ASP A 208 -22.04 13.45 -19.35
N PHE A 209 -22.50 12.19 -19.44
CA PHE A 209 -23.16 11.63 -20.62
C PHE A 209 -24.47 12.35 -20.99
N ASP A 210 -25.25 12.77 -19.98
CA ASP A 210 -26.55 13.43 -20.15
C ASP A 210 -26.44 14.95 -20.31
N GLY A 211 -25.21 15.49 -20.25
CA GLY A 211 -24.93 16.92 -20.34
C GLY A 211 -25.14 17.66 -19.00
N GLN A 212 -25.12 16.94 -17.88
CA GLN A 212 -25.22 17.52 -16.55
C GLN A 212 -23.83 17.96 -16.07
N LEU A 213 -23.76 19.12 -15.43
CA LEU A 213 -22.50 19.68 -14.95
C LEU A 213 -21.93 18.85 -13.79
N ARG A 214 -20.77 18.21 -14.00
CA ARG A 214 -20.07 17.40 -12.99
C ARG A 214 -19.70 18.16 -11.73
N ALA A 215 -19.49 19.48 -11.82
CA ALA A 215 -19.18 20.30 -10.65
C ALA A 215 -20.32 20.34 -9.61
N ASN A 216 -21.53 19.91 -9.96
CA ASN A 216 -22.66 19.78 -9.03
C ASN A 216 -22.69 18.42 -8.29
N PHE A 217 -21.80 17.49 -8.66
CA PHE A 217 -21.70 16.13 -8.15
C PHE A 217 -20.30 15.92 -7.59
N THR A 218 -20.14 16.22 -6.30
CA THR A 218 -18.84 16.23 -5.62
C THR A 218 -18.89 15.38 -4.35
N PRO A 219 -17.84 14.61 -4.03
CA PRO A 219 -16.65 14.27 -4.85
C PRO A 219 -16.95 13.63 -6.21
N VAL A 220 -15.94 13.55 -7.09
CA VAL A 220 -16.09 13.16 -8.50
C VAL A 220 -16.36 11.66 -8.65
N ASP A 221 -17.28 11.30 -9.55
CA ASP A 221 -17.59 9.91 -9.91
C ASP A 221 -16.72 9.37 -11.05
N ILE A 222 -16.51 8.05 -11.05
CA ILE A 222 -15.90 7.30 -12.15
C ILE A 222 -16.97 6.85 -13.14
N GLY A 223 -16.62 6.91 -14.43
CA GLY A 223 -17.51 6.53 -15.53
C GLY A 223 -18.20 7.72 -16.18
N ALA A 224 -19.05 7.41 -17.16
CA ALA A 224 -19.72 8.39 -18.02
C ALA A 224 -20.88 9.12 -17.37
N ASP A 225 -21.51 8.49 -16.38
CA ASP A 225 -22.58 9.05 -15.58
C ASP A 225 -22.01 9.77 -14.34
N ALA A 226 -22.67 10.84 -13.89
CA ALA A 226 -22.32 11.56 -12.68
C ALA A 226 -23.58 11.96 -11.91
N GLY A 227 -23.54 11.86 -10.60
CA GLY A 227 -24.71 12.06 -9.76
C GLY A 227 -24.38 12.22 -8.29
N ASN A 228 -25.41 12.29 -7.46
CA ASN A 228 -25.25 12.15 -6.01
C ASN A 228 -25.78 10.76 -5.63
N PHE A 229 -25.03 9.71 -5.95
CA PHE A 229 -25.41 8.33 -5.62
C PHE A 229 -25.05 8.00 -4.17
N THR A 230 -25.38 6.80 -3.72
CA THR A 230 -24.93 6.32 -2.41
C THR A 230 -23.61 5.57 -2.59
N GLN A 231 -22.54 6.02 -1.93
CA GLN A 231 -21.25 5.37 -2.04
C GLN A 231 -21.25 3.98 -1.39
N LEU A 232 -20.61 3.01 -2.06
CA LEU A 232 -20.18 1.75 -1.48
C LEU A 232 -18.72 1.88 -1.06
N ASP A 233 -18.48 1.89 0.24
CA ASP A 233 -17.11 1.92 0.76
C ASP A 233 -16.55 0.50 0.89
N VAL A 234 -15.46 0.26 0.17
CA VAL A 234 -14.72 -1.01 0.16
C VAL A 234 -13.27 -0.82 0.57
N PHE A 235 -12.86 0.41 0.85
CA PHE A 235 -11.49 0.73 1.19
C PHE A 235 -11.36 0.68 2.71
N PRO A 236 -10.35 -0.02 3.24
CA PRO A 236 -10.13 0.02 4.68
C PRO A 236 -9.48 1.34 5.10
N PRO A 237 -9.52 1.67 6.40
CA PRO A 237 -8.91 2.90 6.91
C PRO A 237 -7.44 3.07 6.54
N VAL A 238 -7.02 4.30 6.28
CA VAL A 238 -5.61 4.67 6.14
C VAL A 238 -5.04 5.01 7.51
N ILE A 239 -3.97 4.31 7.92
CA ILE A 239 -3.31 4.47 9.22
C ILE A 239 -1.91 5.03 9.00
N THR A 240 -1.57 6.15 9.65
CA THR A 240 -0.24 6.77 9.57
C THR A 240 0.26 7.21 10.95
N TYR A 241 1.56 7.03 11.19
CA TYR A 241 2.25 7.49 12.40
C TYR A 241 3.76 7.48 12.18
N THR A 242 4.50 8.23 13.00
CA THR A 242 5.96 8.11 13.08
C THR A 242 6.30 6.98 14.04
N PRO A 243 7.08 5.95 13.63
CA PRO A 243 7.48 4.89 14.53
C PRO A 243 8.20 5.43 15.78
N LEU A 244 7.92 4.82 16.93
CA LEU A 244 8.63 5.07 18.18
C LEU A 244 10.12 4.74 18.02
N ASN A 245 10.97 5.70 18.36
CA ASN A 245 12.42 5.48 18.48
C ASN A 245 12.76 4.65 19.71
N ASN A 246 14.00 4.12 19.76
CA ASN A 246 14.57 3.54 20.97
C ASN A 246 14.48 4.53 22.16
N THR A 247 14.47 3.99 23.38
CA THR A 247 14.37 4.81 24.59
C THR A 247 15.04 4.14 25.77
N THR A 248 15.49 4.90 26.77
CA THR A 248 15.91 4.33 28.07
C THR A 248 14.77 4.17 29.07
N SER A 249 13.60 4.74 28.77
CA SER A 249 12.44 4.73 29.66
C SER A 249 11.80 3.35 29.76
N THR A 250 11.54 2.90 30.99
CA THR A 250 10.73 1.70 31.28
C THR A 250 9.27 2.03 31.59
N SER A 251 8.84 3.27 31.34
CA SER A 251 7.43 3.69 31.48
C SER A 251 6.64 3.47 30.19
N ASN A 252 5.34 3.23 30.33
CA ASN A 252 4.41 3.06 29.21
C ASN A 252 4.56 4.17 28.17
N ARG A 253 4.38 3.82 26.89
CA ARG A 253 4.57 4.75 25.77
C ARG A 253 3.28 4.97 25.01
N ASN A 254 3.06 6.22 24.62
CA ASN A 254 1.95 6.62 23.79
C ASN A 254 2.43 6.86 22.36
N LEU A 255 1.77 6.23 21.41
CA LEU A 255 1.93 6.47 19.98
C LEU A 255 0.78 7.36 19.51
N SER A 256 1.11 8.52 18.91
CA SER A 256 0.12 9.36 18.23
C SER A 256 -0.09 8.83 16.82
N VAL A 257 -1.35 8.56 16.47
CA VAL A 257 -1.75 7.93 15.20
C VAL A 257 -2.81 8.77 14.51
N THR A 258 -2.62 8.97 13.20
CA THR A 258 -3.64 9.54 12.32
C THR A 258 -4.33 8.42 11.57
N ILE A 259 -5.65 8.30 11.72
CA ILE A 259 -6.46 7.26 11.06
C ILE A 259 -7.63 7.95 10.36
N THR A 260 -7.74 7.76 9.05
CA THR A 260 -8.80 8.35 8.21
C THR A 260 -9.50 7.31 7.38
N ASP A 261 -10.80 7.50 7.20
CA ASP A 261 -11.66 6.66 6.37
C ASP A 261 -12.86 7.49 5.88
N PHE A 262 -13.48 7.09 4.76
CA PHE A 262 -14.62 7.81 4.19
C PHE A 262 -15.91 7.58 4.98
N THR A 263 -16.30 6.32 5.23
CA THR A 263 -17.50 6.02 6.05
C THR A 263 -17.26 6.20 7.54
N GLY A 264 -16.00 6.30 7.92
CA GLY A 264 -15.55 6.66 9.25
C GLY A 264 -15.03 5.45 10.01
N ILE A 265 -14.30 5.73 11.08
CA ILE A 265 -13.65 4.68 11.87
C ILE A 265 -14.61 4.06 12.88
N ALA A 266 -14.62 2.72 12.96
CA ALA A 266 -15.38 2.02 13.98
C ALA A 266 -15.00 2.47 15.40
N SER A 267 -15.97 2.42 16.31
CA SER A 267 -15.81 2.87 17.70
C SER A 267 -16.28 1.80 18.70
N GLY A 268 -16.27 2.11 20.00
CA GLY A 268 -16.65 1.16 21.04
C GLY A 268 -15.71 -0.04 21.09
N THR A 269 -16.25 -1.26 21.04
CA THR A 269 -15.47 -2.51 21.08
C THR A 269 -14.67 -2.79 19.81
N LEU A 270 -14.93 -2.03 18.74
CA LEU A 270 -14.26 -2.12 17.44
C LEU A 270 -13.38 -0.89 17.14
N ALA A 271 -13.11 -0.07 18.16
CA ALA A 271 -12.19 1.04 18.02
C ALA A 271 -10.77 0.55 17.66
N PRO A 272 -9.95 1.39 17.00
CA PRO A 272 -8.58 1.04 16.63
C PRO A 272 -7.77 0.48 17.81
N ARG A 273 -6.84 -0.43 17.53
CA ARG A 273 -6.00 -1.08 18.53
C ARG A 273 -4.54 -1.04 18.14
N ILE A 274 -3.67 -0.97 19.14
CA ILE A 274 -2.24 -1.28 18.97
C ILE A 274 -1.99 -2.69 19.48
N TYR A 275 -1.38 -3.51 18.64
CA TYR A 275 -0.87 -4.82 18.99
C TYR A 275 0.62 -4.69 19.28
N TYR A 276 1.08 -5.25 20.39
CA TYR A 276 2.49 -5.22 20.77
C TYR A 276 2.91 -6.48 21.52
N ARG A 277 4.21 -6.76 21.51
CA ARG A 277 4.83 -7.86 22.26
C ARG A 277 6.25 -7.48 22.68
N LYS A 278 6.73 -8.11 23.74
CA LYS A 278 8.14 -8.09 24.12
C LYS A 278 8.89 -9.20 23.37
N GLY A 279 10.01 -8.86 22.77
CA GLY A 279 10.79 -9.70 21.88
C GLY A 279 10.27 -9.71 20.44
N THR A 280 10.81 -10.62 19.64
CA THR A 280 10.51 -10.80 18.21
C THR A 280 9.73 -12.08 17.91
N SER A 281 9.27 -12.78 18.95
CA SER A 281 8.52 -14.03 18.86
C SER A 281 7.45 -14.10 19.95
N GLY A 282 6.53 -15.06 19.83
CA GLY A 282 5.40 -15.22 20.75
C GLY A 282 4.18 -14.35 20.42
N SER A 283 3.15 -14.45 21.26
CA SER A 283 1.86 -13.80 21.04
C SER A 283 1.90 -12.30 21.27
N TYR A 284 1.11 -11.58 20.48
CA TYR A 284 0.82 -10.17 20.71
C TYR A 284 -0.27 -10.02 21.79
N VAL A 285 -0.12 -8.99 22.61
CA VAL A 285 -1.21 -8.40 23.39
C VAL A 285 -1.70 -7.14 22.68
N SER A 286 -2.87 -6.61 23.06
CA SER A 286 -3.37 -5.37 22.46
C SER A 286 -4.09 -4.47 23.44
N THR A 287 -4.00 -3.17 23.17
CA THR A 287 -4.72 -2.11 23.86
C THR A 287 -5.55 -1.33 22.86
N GLN A 288 -6.73 -0.91 23.29
CA GLN A 288 -7.59 -0.04 22.51
C GLN A 288 -7.00 1.38 22.48
N CYS A 289 -6.95 1.98 21.30
CA CYS A 289 -6.57 3.37 21.13
C CYS A 289 -7.73 4.29 21.55
N THR A 290 -7.39 5.46 22.07
CA THR A 290 -8.34 6.48 22.49
C THR A 290 -8.33 7.65 21.52
N GLY A 291 -9.47 8.33 21.33
CA GLY A 291 -9.60 9.44 20.40
C GLY A 291 -10.72 9.24 19.38
N THR A 292 -10.72 10.08 18.36
CA THR A 292 -11.72 10.11 17.28
C THR A 292 -11.04 10.54 15.99
N GLN A 293 -11.53 10.07 14.85
CA GLN A 293 -10.99 10.43 13.55
C GLN A 293 -10.78 11.96 13.42
N PRO A 294 -9.59 12.41 12.95
CA PRO A 294 -8.47 11.58 12.50
C PRO A 294 -7.47 11.20 13.61
N ASN A 295 -7.59 11.74 14.83
CA ASN A 295 -6.53 11.68 15.84
C ASN A 295 -6.77 10.63 16.92
N TYR A 296 -5.84 9.69 17.04
CA TYR A 296 -5.86 8.63 18.05
C TYR A 296 -4.54 8.59 18.84
N THR A 297 -4.65 8.17 20.10
CA THR A 297 -3.50 7.84 20.95
C THR A 297 -3.58 6.37 21.33
N CYS A 298 -2.55 5.61 20.98
CA CYS A 298 -2.43 4.19 21.26
C CYS A 298 -1.34 3.95 22.31
N THR A 299 -1.70 3.38 23.46
CA THR A 299 -0.76 3.17 24.57
C THR A 299 -0.20 1.76 24.57
N ILE A 300 1.13 1.63 24.50
CA ILE A 300 1.83 0.38 24.80
C ILE A 300 1.96 0.29 26.33
N ASP A 301 1.21 -0.62 26.93
CA ASP A 301 1.21 -0.87 28.38
C ASP A 301 2.16 -2.02 28.73
N TYR A 302 3.30 -1.67 29.32
CA TYR A 302 4.32 -2.64 29.64
C TYR A 302 3.89 -3.67 30.68
N SER A 303 2.91 -3.35 31.54
CA SER A 303 2.40 -4.34 32.49
C SER A 303 1.79 -5.56 31.78
N SER A 304 1.20 -5.35 30.59
CA SER A 304 0.58 -6.40 29.77
C SER A 304 1.59 -7.35 29.11
N VAL A 305 2.88 -7.02 29.11
CA VAL A 305 3.97 -7.89 28.64
C VAL A 305 4.93 -8.30 29.77
N GLY A 306 4.50 -8.15 31.02
CA GLY A 306 5.29 -8.53 32.21
C GLY A 306 6.38 -7.53 32.58
N GLY A 307 6.24 -6.26 32.16
CA GLY A 307 7.23 -5.21 32.34
C GLY A 307 8.35 -5.23 31.29
N VAL A 308 9.18 -4.19 31.30
CA VAL A 308 10.36 -4.07 30.44
C VAL A 308 11.59 -3.65 31.25
N ALA A 309 12.76 -4.04 30.75
CA ALA A 309 14.08 -3.66 31.27
C ALA A 309 15.03 -3.32 30.12
N ALA A 310 16.19 -2.75 30.44
CA ALA A 310 17.24 -2.49 29.46
C ALA A 310 17.61 -3.78 28.69
N GLY A 311 17.80 -3.66 27.38
CA GLY A 311 18.02 -4.77 26.45
C GLY A 311 16.75 -5.36 25.84
N ASP A 312 15.57 -5.09 26.41
CA ASP A 312 14.32 -5.58 25.83
C ASP A 312 14.01 -4.90 24.49
N THR A 313 13.41 -5.66 23.58
CA THR A 313 12.86 -5.15 22.31
C THR A 313 11.36 -5.25 22.35
N ILE A 314 10.65 -4.24 21.84
CA ILE A 314 9.20 -4.25 21.67
C ILE A 314 8.88 -4.21 20.18
N GLN A 315 8.07 -5.16 19.71
CA GLN A 315 7.47 -5.10 18.38
C GLN A 315 6.02 -4.67 18.47
N TYR A 316 5.54 -3.88 17.52
CA TYR A 316 4.17 -3.37 17.51
C TYR A 316 3.67 -3.01 16.09
N PHE A 317 2.35 -2.93 15.97
CA PHE A 317 1.64 -2.42 14.80
C PHE A 317 0.26 -1.92 15.23
N VAL A 318 -0.34 -1.03 14.44
CA VAL A 318 -1.67 -0.47 14.70
C VAL A 318 -2.66 -1.06 13.70
N VAL A 319 -3.86 -1.39 14.18
CA VAL A 319 -4.96 -1.94 13.39
C VAL A 319 -6.18 -1.05 13.55
N ALA A 320 -6.90 -0.83 12.47
CA ALA A 320 -8.17 -0.12 12.47
C ALA A 320 -9.14 -0.76 11.48
N GLN A 321 -10.43 -0.58 11.73
CA GLN A 321 -11.48 -0.91 10.77
C GLN A 321 -12.46 0.25 10.67
N ASP A 322 -13.12 0.35 9.53
CA ASP A 322 -14.20 1.31 9.31
C ASP A 322 -15.54 0.82 9.87
N THR A 323 -16.58 1.63 9.72
CA THR A 323 -17.95 1.29 10.16
C THR A 323 -18.59 0.14 9.38
N LEU A 324 -18.07 -0.21 8.20
CA LEU A 324 -18.54 -1.30 7.36
C LEU A 324 -17.76 -2.61 7.58
N GLY A 325 -16.67 -2.57 8.34
CA GLY A 325 -15.83 -3.72 8.68
C GLY A 325 -14.62 -3.92 7.78
N ASN A 326 -14.29 -2.99 6.88
CA ASN A 326 -13.04 -3.07 6.11
C ASN A 326 -11.86 -2.83 7.07
N LEU A 327 -10.90 -3.76 7.10
CA LEU A 327 -9.83 -3.85 8.10
C LEU A 327 -8.46 -3.58 7.47
N SER A 328 -7.63 -2.77 8.14
CA SER A 328 -6.23 -2.54 7.78
C SER A 328 -5.31 -2.50 8.98
N ALA A 329 -4.00 -2.61 8.71
CA ALA A 329 -2.95 -2.41 9.68
C ALA A 329 -1.83 -1.54 9.11
N ASN A 330 -1.07 -0.89 10.00
CA ASN A 330 0.22 -0.30 9.66
C ASN A 330 1.28 -0.83 10.64
N PRO A 331 2.32 -1.52 10.15
CA PRO A 331 2.58 -1.88 8.75
C PRO A 331 1.56 -2.88 8.18
N ALA A 332 1.32 -2.89 6.87
CA ALA A 332 0.26 -3.72 6.26
C ALA A 332 0.74 -5.06 5.67
N ASN A 333 2.01 -5.18 5.30
CA ASN A 333 2.47 -6.32 4.50
C ASN A 333 2.37 -7.65 5.24
N GLY A 334 1.61 -8.61 4.70
CA GLY A 334 1.36 -9.93 5.28
C GLY A 334 0.35 -9.95 6.43
N PHE A 335 -0.31 -8.82 6.70
CA PHE A 335 -1.38 -8.73 7.69
C PHE A 335 -2.68 -9.40 7.19
N ALA A 336 -3.38 -10.08 8.09
CA ALA A 336 -4.74 -10.58 7.88
C ALA A 336 -5.50 -10.68 9.22
N GLY A 337 -6.82 -10.49 9.16
CA GLY A 337 -7.73 -10.60 10.31
C GLY A 337 -9.19 -10.45 9.85
N THR A 338 -10.13 -10.66 10.77
CA THR A 338 -11.58 -10.48 10.51
C THR A 338 -12.13 -9.19 11.10
N ASP A 339 -11.51 -8.70 12.17
CA ASP A 339 -11.81 -7.41 12.82
C ASP A 339 -10.61 -6.98 13.65
N VAL A 340 -10.67 -5.77 14.23
CA VAL A 340 -9.58 -5.20 15.04
C VAL A 340 -9.19 -6.03 16.26
N ASN A 341 -10.02 -6.98 16.72
CA ASN A 341 -9.73 -7.85 17.86
C ASN A 341 -9.22 -9.24 17.41
N ASN A 342 -9.54 -9.67 16.19
CA ASN A 342 -9.31 -11.03 15.68
C ASN A 342 -8.28 -11.05 14.53
N ILE A 343 -7.00 -10.97 14.88
CA ILE A 343 -5.87 -10.98 13.94
C ILE A 343 -5.40 -12.42 13.71
N THR A 344 -5.38 -12.86 12.45
CA THR A 344 -4.95 -14.22 12.07
C THR A 344 -3.51 -14.28 11.58
N SER A 345 -3.03 -13.19 10.97
CA SER A 345 -1.63 -13.02 10.56
C SER A 345 -1.17 -11.61 10.89
N PRO A 346 -0.18 -11.41 11.78
CA PRO A 346 0.41 -10.08 12.01
C PRO A 346 1.26 -9.65 10.80
N PRO A 347 1.63 -8.36 10.69
CA PRO A 347 2.53 -7.90 9.65
C PRO A 347 3.88 -8.63 9.69
N THR A 348 4.43 -8.91 8.51
CA THR A 348 5.72 -9.61 8.33
C THR A 348 6.91 -8.84 8.92
N ASN A 349 6.89 -7.51 8.79
CA ASN A 349 7.88 -6.60 9.34
C ASN A 349 7.18 -5.56 10.22
N PRO A 350 6.83 -5.90 11.47
CA PRO A 350 6.22 -4.94 12.40
C PRO A 350 7.24 -3.86 12.78
N ASN A 351 6.74 -2.70 13.25
CA ASN A 351 7.62 -1.68 13.81
C ASN A 351 8.24 -2.20 15.11
N GLN A 352 9.45 -1.72 15.44
CA GLN A 352 10.12 -2.12 16.66
C GLN A 352 10.99 -1.03 17.25
N TYR A 353 11.20 -1.07 18.56
CA TYR A 353 12.19 -0.28 19.28
C TYR A 353 12.77 -1.08 20.44
N SER A 354 13.92 -0.64 20.94
CA SER A 354 14.62 -1.25 22.06
C SER A 354 14.61 -0.33 23.28
N ILE A 355 14.59 -0.95 24.47
CA ILE A 355 14.89 -0.29 25.74
C ILE A 355 16.40 -0.29 25.90
N LEU A 356 17.02 0.88 25.79
CA LEU A 356 18.47 1.02 25.76
C LEU A 356 19.07 0.89 27.16
N GLN A 357 20.27 0.31 27.21
CA GLN A 357 21.10 0.38 28.40
C GLN A 357 21.57 1.82 28.62
N THR A 358 21.52 2.27 29.86
CA THR A 358 21.98 3.62 30.25
C THR A 358 23.43 3.58 30.72
N PHE A 359 24.16 4.65 30.41
CA PHE A 359 25.54 4.87 30.82
C PHE A 359 25.70 6.26 31.43
N SER A 360 26.27 6.32 32.64
CA SER A 360 26.67 7.56 33.33
C SER A 360 27.57 7.22 34.53
N GLY A 361 28.21 8.23 35.11
CA GLY A 361 29.04 8.06 36.31
C GLY A 361 30.39 7.43 35.98
N THR A 362 30.80 6.43 36.75
CA THR A 362 32.09 5.76 36.57
C THR A 362 31.89 4.30 36.18
N LEU A 363 32.61 3.82 35.18
CA LEU A 363 32.61 2.43 34.72
C LEU A 363 34.04 1.92 34.62
N ASN A 364 34.28 0.68 35.07
CA ASN A 364 35.60 0.06 34.98
C ASN A 364 35.69 -0.85 33.75
N VAL A 365 36.84 -0.84 33.08
CA VAL A 365 37.17 -1.78 31.99
C VAL A 365 38.50 -2.46 32.32
N GLY A 366 38.53 -3.78 32.29
CA GLY A 366 39.72 -4.56 32.61
C GLY A 366 39.44 -6.05 32.67
N SER A 367 40.50 -6.86 32.67
CA SER A 367 40.44 -8.32 32.64
C SER A 367 39.64 -8.97 33.77
N SER A 368 39.40 -8.28 34.89
CA SER A 368 38.58 -8.75 36.02
C SER A 368 37.26 -7.99 36.19
N GLU A 369 36.93 -7.11 35.25
CA GLU A 369 35.70 -6.32 35.24
C GLU A 369 34.63 -6.99 34.38
N PRO A 370 33.35 -6.57 34.49
CA PRO A 370 32.29 -7.05 33.60
C PRO A 370 32.54 -6.72 32.13
N ILE A 371 33.21 -5.60 31.86
CA ILE A 371 33.63 -5.20 30.52
C ILE A 371 35.15 -5.36 30.44
N THR A 372 35.59 -6.30 29.61
CA THR A 372 37.01 -6.73 29.60
C THR A 372 37.83 -6.14 28.45
N SER A 373 37.21 -5.34 27.59
CA SER A 373 37.84 -4.72 26.42
C SER A 373 37.12 -3.45 25.99
N LEU A 374 37.79 -2.61 25.19
CA LEU A 374 37.20 -1.41 24.61
C LEU A 374 36.51 -1.72 23.28
N THR A 375 37.21 -2.39 22.37
CA THR A 375 36.90 -2.43 20.93
C THR A 375 36.50 -3.82 20.43
N ASN A 376 36.62 -4.86 21.25
CA ASN A 376 36.27 -6.22 20.85
C ASN A 376 34.74 -6.40 20.83
N ALA A 377 34.28 -7.53 20.30
CA ALA A 377 32.89 -7.97 20.45
C ALA A 377 32.55 -8.15 21.95
N GLY A 378 31.41 -7.61 22.38
CA GLY A 378 31.00 -7.48 23.77
C GLY A 378 31.73 -6.38 24.56
N GLY A 379 32.69 -5.68 23.94
CA GLY A 379 33.48 -4.61 24.56
C GLY A 379 32.70 -3.31 24.75
N LEU A 380 33.33 -2.34 25.42
CA LEU A 380 32.68 -1.08 25.81
C LEU A 380 32.05 -0.34 24.62
N PHE A 381 32.74 -0.24 23.48
CA PHE A 381 32.27 0.58 22.37
C PHE A 381 31.01 -0.02 21.73
N GLU A 382 30.92 -1.34 21.62
CA GLU A 382 29.69 -1.99 21.16
C GLU A 382 28.53 -1.76 22.12
N GLN A 383 28.78 -1.81 23.42
CA GLN A 383 27.75 -1.54 24.42
C GLN A 383 27.27 -0.10 24.41
N LEU A 384 28.19 0.87 24.27
CA LEU A 384 27.84 2.28 24.15
C LEU A 384 27.06 2.57 22.86
N ASN A 385 27.48 1.98 21.73
CA ASN A 385 26.78 2.12 20.44
C ASN A 385 25.35 1.60 20.48
N ASN A 386 25.07 0.62 21.35
CA ASN A 386 23.75 0.03 21.56
C ASN A 386 23.03 0.60 22.80
N GLY A 387 23.57 1.64 23.42
CA GLY A 387 23.04 2.26 24.64
C GLY A 387 22.76 3.74 24.47
N ALA A 388 22.54 4.41 25.60
CA ALA A 388 22.42 5.87 25.66
C ALA A 388 23.15 6.43 26.88
N LEU A 389 23.78 7.59 26.70
CA LEU A 389 24.30 8.38 27.80
C LEU A 389 23.17 9.13 28.49
N VAL A 390 23.12 9.04 29.81
CA VAL A 390 22.18 9.80 30.65
C VAL A 390 22.91 10.76 31.60
N GLY A 391 24.21 10.94 31.36
CA GLY A 391 25.12 11.78 32.13
C GLY A 391 26.56 11.57 31.65
N ASN A 392 27.49 12.38 32.17
CA ASN A 392 28.91 12.19 31.91
C ASN A 392 29.37 10.79 32.37
N LEU A 393 30.22 10.16 31.56
CA LEU A 393 30.78 8.85 31.83
C LEU A 393 32.30 8.95 31.97
N THR A 394 32.84 8.44 33.07
CA THR A 394 34.27 8.24 33.29
C THR A 394 34.58 6.76 33.25
N VAL A 395 35.32 6.33 32.25
CA VAL A 395 35.78 4.95 32.06
C VAL A 395 37.17 4.83 32.68
N ILE A 396 37.33 3.92 33.63
CA ILE A 396 38.61 3.64 34.29
C ILE A 396 39.17 2.31 33.77
N ILE A 397 40.34 2.35 33.13
CA ILE A 397 41.07 1.15 32.70
C ILE A 397 41.80 0.54 33.90
N THR A 398 41.31 -0.61 34.40
CA THR A 398 41.78 -1.19 35.67
C THR A 398 42.93 -2.17 35.51
N SER A 399 43.14 -2.75 34.33
CA SER A 399 44.28 -3.61 33.99
C SER A 399 44.74 -3.43 32.53
N ASP A 400 45.85 -4.06 32.13
CA ASP A 400 46.34 -4.01 30.76
C ASP A 400 45.36 -4.72 29.80
N LEU A 401 45.09 -4.09 28.65
CA LEU A 401 44.22 -4.61 27.60
C LEU A 401 45.08 -5.05 26.42
N THR A 402 45.58 -6.28 26.44
CA THR A 402 46.64 -6.74 25.51
C THR A 402 46.12 -7.33 24.19
N ASN A 403 44.80 -7.42 24.00
CA ASN A 403 44.19 -8.11 22.85
C ASN A 403 43.02 -7.32 22.26
N GLU A 404 43.19 -6.01 22.07
CA GLU A 404 42.17 -5.19 21.40
C GLU A 404 42.20 -5.46 19.89
N THR A 405 41.06 -5.77 19.29
CA THR A 405 40.95 -6.12 17.86
C THR A 405 40.59 -4.92 16.99
N GLY A 406 40.17 -3.80 17.58
CA GLY A 406 39.68 -2.64 16.84
C GLY A 406 38.37 -2.90 16.09
N THR A 407 37.66 -4.00 16.38
CA THR A 407 36.48 -4.44 15.62
C THR A 407 35.37 -3.40 15.64
N ASN A 408 35.02 -2.91 16.83
CA ASN A 408 33.94 -1.96 17.03
C ASN A 408 34.48 -0.53 17.15
N PRO A 409 34.15 0.38 16.22
CA PRO A 409 34.38 1.82 16.43
C PRO A 409 33.39 2.37 17.47
N LEU A 410 33.68 3.54 18.04
CA LEU A 410 32.70 4.31 18.81
C LEU A 410 31.94 5.23 17.85
N ASN A 411 30.64 5.03 17.72
CA ASN A 411 29.77 5.85 16.89
C ASN A 411 29.22 7.04 17.68
N GLN A 412 28.64 8.01 16.98
CA GLN A 412 27.85 9.06 17.63
C GLN A 412 26.82 8.43 18.58
N LEU A 413 26.84 8.87 19.83
CA LEU A 413 26.03 8.27 20.88
C LEU A 413 24.67 8.95 20.99
N VAL A 414 23.68 8.16 21.38
CA VAL A 414 22.38 8.68 21.80
C VAL A 414 22.55 9.26 23.20
N GLU A 415 22.07 10.48 23.41
CA GLU A 415 22.01 11.11 24.72
C GLU A 415 20.55 11.36 25.12
N GLU A 416 20.21 11.07 26.37
CA GLU A 416 18.88 11.31 26.93
C GLU A 416 18.96 12.06 28.27
N GLY A 417 17.89 12.80 28.61
CA GLY A 417 17.81 13.58 29.84
C GLY A 417 18.17 15.07 29.69
N SER A 418 18.19 15.80 30.80
CA SER A 418 18.26 17.27 30.79
C SER A 418 19.58 17.85 30.28
N GLY A 419 20.65 17.05 30.19
CA GLY A 419 21.94 17.47 29.65
C GLY A 419 22.27 16.83 28.29
N ALA A 420 21.30 16.24 27.60
CA ALA A 420 21.54 15.64 26.29
C ALA A 420 22.12 16.67 25.31
N GLY A 421 23.14 16.27 24.56
CA GLY A 421 23.99 17.12 23.72
C GLY A 421 25.18 17.75 24.45
N THR A 422 25.40 17.44 25.73
CA THR A 422 26.50 18.00 26.52
C THR A 422 27.29 16.95 27.29
N TYR A 423 26.91 15.67 27.22
CA TYR A 423 27.59 14.65 27.99
C TYR A 423 28.96 14.33 27.39
N THR A 424 29.91 14.01 28.27
CA THR A 424 31.27 13.62 27.87
C THR A 424 31.59 12.21 28.30
N ILE A 425 32.37 11.49 27.48
CA ILE A 425 33.05 10.27 27.89
C ILE A 425 34.53 10.59 28.12
N THR A 426 35.02 10.31 29.32
CA THR A 426 36.45 10.37 29.66
C THR A 426 36.97 8.95 29.85
N ILE A 427 37.92 8.51 29.03
CA ILE A 427 38.61 7.22 29.22
C ILE A 427 39.99 7.50 29.82
N GLN A 428 40.25 6.96 31.01
CA GLN A 428 41.49 7.19 31.75
C GLN A 428 41.99 5.91 32.43
N PRO A 429 43.30 5.73 32.62
CA PRO A 429 43.81 4.55 33.30
C PRO A 429 43.84 4.72 34.82
N SER A 430 43.69 3.63 35.58
CA SER A 430 43.82 3.65 37.06
C SER A 430 45.26 3.78 37.56
N GLY A 431 46.24 3.67 36.65
CA GLY A 431 47.67 3.75 36.86
C GLY A 431 48.40 3.66 35.52
N ALA A 432 49.70 3.30 35.50
CA ALA A 432 50.33 2.93 34.23
C ALA A 432 49.66 1.67 33.66
N ARG A 433 49.15 1.76 32.43
CA ARG A 433 48.42 0.69 31.73
C ARG A 433 48.85 0.63 30.26
N THR A 434 48.85 -0.58 29.72
CA THR A 434 49.09 -0.84 28.29
C THR A 434 47.79 -1.21 27.60
N ILE A 435 47.54 -0.63 26.42
CA ILE A 435 46.46 -1.04 25.51
C ILE A 435 47.13 -1.45 24.19
N GLU A 436 47.08 -2.74 23.87
CA GLU A 436 47.71 -3.31 22.68
C GLU A 436 46.66 -3.71 21.66
N PHE A 437 46.86 -3.31 20.40
CA PHE A 437 45.96 -3.58 19.31
C PHE A 437 46.55 -4.61 18.34
N THR A 438 45.72 -5.57 17.94
CA THR A 438 46.02 -6.57 16.92
C THR A 438 45.57 -6.13 15.51
N ALA A 439 44.84 -5.02 15.41
CA ALA A 439 44.35 -4.46 14.16
C ALA A 439 45.49 -3.93 13.27
N THR A 440 45.40 -4.16 11.96
CA THR A 440 46.23 -3.48 10.96
C THR A 440 45.64 -2.09 10.65
N GLY A 441 45.85 -1.12 11.53
CA GLY A 441 45.34 0.25 11.36
C GLY A 441 45.10 1.00 12.68
N ALA A 442 44.19 1.97 12.67
CA ALA A 442 43.80 2.69 13.89
C ALA A 442 43.09 1.76 14.88
N GLY A 443 43.67 1.58 16.07
CA GLY A 443 43.13 0.72 17.12
C GLY A 443 41.84 1.25 17.74
N ILE A 444 41.76 2.56 17.96
CA ILE A 444 40.53 3.27 18.37
C ILE A 444 40.05 4.09 17.18
N ARG A 445 38.75 3.98 16.87
CA ARG A 445 38.10 4.70 15.78
C ARG A 445 36.85 5.39 16.32
N LEU A 446 36.74 6.70 16.06
CA LEU A 446 35.55 7.50 16.36
C LEU A 446 34.83 7.80 15.05
N THR A 447 33.52 7.57 15.00
CA THR A 447 32.68 7.79 13.83
C THR A 447 31.56 8.77 14.20
N GLY A 448 31.85 10.07 14.10
CA GLY A 448 30.92 11.13 14.53
C GLY A 448 30.78 11.26 16.05
N ALA A 449 31.73 10.70 16.80
CA ALA A 449 31.82 10.74 18.26
C ALA A 449 32.99 11.63 18.74
N ASP A 450 33.43 12.56 17.88
CA ASP A 450 34.58 13.45 18.08
C ASP A 450 34.25 14.75 18.83
#